data_AF-A0A1V5JD59-F1
#
_entry.id   AF-A0A1V5JD59-F1
#
_cell.length_a   1.000
_cell.length_b   1.000
_cell.length_c   1.000
_cell.angle_alpha   90.00
_cell.angle_beta   90.00
_cell.angle_gamma   90.00
#
_symmetry.space_group_name_H-M   'P 1'
#
loop_
_entity.id
_entity.type
_entity.pdbx_description
1 polymer ?
#
loop_
_entity_poly.entity_id
_entity_poly.type
_entity_poly.pdbx_seq_one_letter_code
_entity_poly.pdbx_strand_id
1 'polypeptide(L)'
;MKITIAILFLLLFASFSPPQADAAGNSCYRKAQSYQSLPGGTQEMTLDARRVVSFTRRTIIYDLGKKTITIAADSLVAQYFLRDLAAGRCTARANVTLEPESNNPLNTRYKAVRTSSH
;
A
#
# COMPACT_ATOMS: atom_id res chain seq x y z
N MET A 1 -25.99 47.15 -35.56
CA MET A 1 -24.67 46.84 -36.16
C MET A 1 -23.59 47.04 -35.10
N LYS A 2 -22.71 46.03 -34.95
CA LYS A 2 -21.50 45.93 -34.10
C LYS A 2 -21.65 46.25 -32.61
N ILE A 3 -21.84 45.20 -31.80
CA ILE A 3 -21.37 45.17 -30.41
C ILE A 3 -20.44 43.96 -30.27
N THR A 4 -19.31 44.26 -29.67
CA THR A 4 -18.04 43.57 -29.60
C THR A 4 -18.13 42.29 -28.78
N ILE A 5 -17.46 41.25 -29.26
CA ILE A 5 -17.31 39.93 -28.65
C ILE A 5 -16.47 40.07 -27.36
N ALA A 6 -17.04 39.74 -26.21
CA ALA A 6 -16.31 39.53 -24.96
C ALA A 6 -16.26 38.03 -24.65
N ILE A 7 -15.40 37.32 -25.39
CA ILE A 7 -14.89 36.00 -25.00
C ILE A 7 -13.72 36.28 -24.05
N LEU A 8 -13.89 36.12 -22.74
CA LEU A 8 -12.83 35.68 -21.82
C LEU A 8 -13.34 35.61 -20.37
N PHE A 9 -14.11 34.59 -20.00
CA PHE A 9 -14.23 34.17 -18.58
C PHE A 9 -14.61 32.68 -18.50
N LEU A 10 -13.87 31.87 -19.26
CA LEU A 10 -13.75 30.44 -19.06
C LEU A 10 -12.27 30.20 -18.77
N LEU A 11 -11.98 29.37 -17.76
CA LEU A 11 -10.64 28.86 -17.38
C LEU A 11 -9.91 29.64 -16.28
N LEU A 12 -10.38 29.55 -15.03
CA LEU A 12 -9.54 29.84 -13.86
C LEU A 12 -9.86 28.95 -12.64
N PHE A 13 -10.34 27.72 -12.88
CA PHE A 13 -10.41 26.66 -11.86
C PHE A 13 -9.80 25.34 -12.33
N ALA A 14 -8.88 25.38 -13.30
CA ALA A 14 -8.02 24.25 -13.57
C ALA A 14 -6.75 24.40 -12.71
N SER A 15 -6.35 23.32 -12.05
CA SER A 15 -5.01 23.10 -11.45
C SER A 15 -4.83 23.37 -9.95
N PHE A 16 -5.78 22.95 -9.11
CA PHE A 16 -5.39 22.42 -7.79
C PHE A 16 -5.73 20.93 -7.74
N SER A 17 -5.02 20.15 -8.56
CA SER A 17 -4.90 18.73 -8.31
C SER A 17 -4.06 18.57 -7.05
N PRO A 18 -4.57 17.97 -5.94
CA PRO A 18 -3.68 17.55 -4.87
C PRO A 18 -2.64 16.60 -5.47
N PRO A 19 -1.39 16.55 -4.96
CA PRO A 19 -0.46 15.50 -5.34
C PRO A 19 -1.14 14.17 -5.01
N GLN A 20 -1.63 13.47 -6.03
CA GLN A 20 -1.97 12.07 -5.90
C GLN A 20 -0.64 11.41 -5.53
N ALA A 21 -0.52 10.95 -4.29
CA ALA A 21 0.54 10.02 -3.96
C ALA A 21 0.34 8.84 -4.91
N ASP A 22 1.15 8.77 -5.95
CA ASP A 22 1.10 7.72 -6.97
C ASP A 22 1.22 6.37 -6.26
N ALA A 23 0.07 5.76 -5.98
CA ALA A 23 0.02 4.38 -5.54
C ALA A 23 0.43 3.57 -6.78
N ALA A 24 1.72 3.27 -6.88
CA ALA A 24 2.23 2.43 -7.95
C ALA A 24 1.49 1.09 -7.86
N GLY A 25 0.70 0.77 -8.90
CA GLY A 25 0.19 -0.57 -9.08
C GLY A 25 1.37 -1.53 -9.15
N ASN A 26 1.34 -2.60 -8.36
CA ASN A 26 2.44 -3.55 -8.35
C ASN A 26 2.35 -4.49 -9.56
N SER A 27 3.32 -4.43 -10.47
CA SER A 27 3.39 -5.32 -11.64
C SER A 27 3.52 -6.80 -11.27
N CYS A 28 4.00 -7.09 -10.07
CA CYS A 28 4.14 -8.45 -9.55
C CYS A 28 2.82 -9.03 -9.02
N TYR A 29 1.78 -8.21 -8.86
CA TYR A 29 0.55 -8.62 -8.18
C TYR A 29 -0.14 -9.78 -8.91
N ARG A 30 -0.50 -10.80 -8.13
CA ARG A 30 -1.37 -11.91 -8.51
C ARG A 30 -2.35 -12.14 -7.38
N LYS A 31 -3.65 -12.12 -7.71
CA LYS A 31 -4.74 -12.32 -6.73
C LYS A 31 -4.50 -13.59 -5.93
N ALA A 32 -4.51 -13.47 -4.60
CA ALA A 32 -4.20 -14.59 -3.73
C ALA A 32 -5.32 -15.64 -3.78
N GLN A 33 -4.94 -16.91 -3.94
CA GLN A 33 -5.89 -18.03 -3.98
C GLN A 33 -6.24 -18.55 -2.58
N SER A 34 -5.29 -18.48 -1.63
CA SER A 34 -5.48 -18.92 -0.26
C SER A 34 -5.71 -17.74 0.68
N TYR A 35 -6.70 -17.90 1.58
CA TYR A 35 -6.95 -16.91 2.62
C TYR A 35 -5.87 -17.01 3.71
N GLN A 36 -5.20 -15.91 4.00
CA GLN A 36 -4.31 -15.80 5.15
C GLN A 36 -5.04 -15.04 6.25
N SER A 37 -5.39 -15.75 7.32
CA SER A 37 -5.99 -15.13 8.49
C SER A 37 -4.96 -14.27 9.22
N LEU A 38 -5.38 -13.07 9.62
CA LEU A 38 -4.69 -12.25 10.60
C LEU A 38 -5.72 -11.93 11.70
N PRO A 39 -5.69 -12.65 12.84
CA PRO A 39 -6.44 -12.25 14.03
C PRO A 39 -6.02 -10.88 14.57
N GLY A 40 -6.78 -10.37 15.55
CA GLY A 40 -6.32 -9.26 16.36
C GLY A 40 -5.03 -9.63 17.11
N GLY A 41 -4.22 -8.63 17.45
CA GLY A 41 -2.95 -8.80 18.15
C GLY A 41 -1.74 -8.97 17.22
N THR A 42 -0.56 -9.02 17.84
CA THR A 42 0.76 -9.06 17.18
C THR A 42 1.04 -10.45 16.59
N GLN A 43 1.45 -10.52 15.31
CA GLN A 43 1.65 -11.79 14.61
C GLN A 43 2.80 -11.77 13.61
N GLU A 44 3.44 -12.91 13.43
CA GLU A 44 4.44 -13.11 12.39
C GLU A 44 3.80 -13.45 11.04
N MET A 45 4.41 -12.92 9.98
CA MET A 45 3.94 -13.09 8.63
C MET A 45 5.08 -12.95 7.63
N THR A 46 5.08 -13.81 6.61
CA THR A 46 5.89 -13.59 5.41
C THR A 46 5.10 -12.77 4.41
N LEU A 47 5.59 -11.57 4.10
CA LEU A 47 5.15 -10.77 2.96
C LEU A 47 5.70 -11.39 1.67
N ASP A 48 4.84 -11.64 0.69
CA ASP A 48 5.23 -12.05 -0.66
C ASP A 48 4.91 -10.93 -1.65
N ALA A 49 5.88 -10.56 -2.49
CA ALA A 49 5.73 -9.50 -3.47
C ALA A 49 4.53 -9.70 -4.40
N ARG A 50 4.15 -10.94 -4.68
CA ARG A 50 3.01 -11.26 -5.55
C ARG A 50 1.67 -10.95 -4.92
N ARG A 51 1.61 -10.80 -3.59
CA ARG A 51 0.38 -10.51 -2.85
C ARG A 51 0.21 -9.02 -2.55
N VAL A 52 1.18 -8.18 -2.92
CA VAL A 52 1.08 -6.74 -2.78
C VAL A 52 0.25 -6.19 -3.94
N VAL A 53 -0.89 -5.56 -3.65
CA VAL A 53 -1.78 -4.95 -4.65
C VAL A 53 -1.17 -3.65 -5.17
N SER A 54 -0.75 -2.80 -4.25
CA SER A 54 -0.09 -1.53 -4.51
C SER A 54 0.78 -1.15 -3.31
N PHE A 55 1.71 -0.22 -3.52
CA PHE A 55 2.57 0.26 -2.45
C PHE A 55 2.96 1.72 -2.66
N THR A 56 3.41 2.34 -1.57
CA THR A 56 4.08 3.64 -1.57
C THR A 56 5.45 3.49 -0.91
N ARG A 57 6.15 4.60 -0.66
CA ARG A 57 7.45 4.60 0.03
C ARG A 57 7.40 4.04 1.46
N ARG A 58 6.22 4.02 2.10
CA ARG A 58 6.09 3.60 3.51
C ARG A 58 4.89 2.69 3.77
N THR A 59 4.04 2.44 2.78
CA THR A 59 2.83 1.64 2.97
C THR A 59 2.74 0.55 1.92
N ILE A 60 2.21 -0.59 2.33
CA ILE A 60 1.97 -1.76 1.50
C ILE A 60 0.48 -2.08 1.59
N ILE A 61 -0.21 -2.17 0.46
CA ILE A 61 -1.57 -2.72 0.39
C ILE A 61 -1.46 -4.19 0.05
N TYR A 62 -1.80 -5.05 1.01
CA TYR A 62 -1.54 -6.48 0.93
C TYR A 62 -2.84 -7.28 0.82
N ASP A 63 -2.88 -8.22 -0.13
CA ASP A 63 -4.02 -9.11 -0.37
C ASP A 63 -3.94 -10.39 0.48
N LEU A 64 -4.85 -10.53 1.44
CA LEU A 64 -5.02 -11.73 2.22
C LEU A 64 -5.85 -12.81 1.52
N GLY A 65 -6.37 -12.57 0.32
CA GLY A 65 -7.17 -13.49 -0.52
C GLY A 65 -8.67 -13.20 -0.46
N LYS A 66 -9.19 -12.84 0.72
CA LYS A 66 -10.60 -12.40 0.91
C LYS A 66 -10.73 -10.92 1.23
N LYS A 67 -9.68 -10.31 1.79
CA LYS A 67 -9.65 -8.91 2.19
C LYS A 67 -8.25 -8.34 1.94
N THR A 68 -8.17 -7.03 1.79
CA THR A 68 -6.90 -6.32 1.77
C THR A 68 -6.62 -5.67 3.12
N ILE A 69 -5.35 -5.53 3.45
CA ILE A 69 -4.89 -4.78 4.63
C ILE A 69 -3.86 -3.74 4.21
N THR A 70 -3.72 -2.70 5.03
CA THR A 70 -2.66 -1.70 4.89
C THR A 70 -1.59 -1.99 5.92
N ILE A 71 -0.34 -2.09 5.48
CA ILE A 71 0.82 -2.34 6.34
C ILE A 71 1.76 -1.14 6.24
N ALA A 72 2.03 -0.47 7.36
CA ALA A 72 3.09 0.52 7.47
C ALA A 72 4.45 -0.18 7.61
N ALA A 73 5.42 0.21 6.78
CA ALA A 73 6.76 -0.36 6.75
C ALA A 73 7.69 0.29 7.80
N ASP A 74 7.35 0.11 9.08
CA ASP A 74 8.05 0.74 10.20
C ASP A 74 9.37 0.03 10.56
N SER A 75 9.57 -1.21 10.12
CA SER A 75 10.81 -1.98 10.27
C SER A 75 11.73 -1.84 9.06
N LEU A 76 13.03 -1.93 9.31
CA LEU A 76 14.05 -1.90 8.26
C LEU A 76 13.86 -3.03 7.23
N VAL A 77 13.42 -4.22 7.66
CA VAL A 77 13.14 -5.36 6.79
C VAL A 77 11.97 -5.06 5.85
N ALA A 78 10.89 -4.46 6.34
CA ALA A 78 9.77 -4.03 5.50
C ALA A 78 10.18 -2.92 4.51
N GLN A 79 11.09 -2.02 4.91
CA GLN A 79 11.63 -0.99 4.02
C GLN A 79 12.51 -1.59 2.91
N TYR A 80 13.35 -2.58 3.21
CA TYR A 80 14.10 -3.30 2.17
C TYR A 80 13.18 -4.05 1.21
N PHE A 81 12.13 -4.68 1.73
CA PHE A 81 11.11 -5.30 0.89
C PHE A 81 10.44 -4.30 -0.07
N LEU A 82 10.08 -3.10 0.40
CA LEU A 82 9.56 -2.04 -0.46
C LEU A 82 10.55 -1.62 -1.55
N ARG A 83 11.85 -1.60 -1.25
CA ARG A 83 12.89 -1.32 -2.26
C ARG A 83 12.96 -2.42 -3.32
N ASP A 84 12.86 -3.68 -2.92
CA ASP A 84 12.82 -4.81 -3.87
C ASP A 84 11.57 -4.76 -4.76
N LEU A 85 10.41 -4.39 -4.20
CA LEU A 85 9.17 -4.16 -4.96
C LEU A 85 9.33 -3.03 -5.98
N ALA A 86 9.88 -1.89 -5.55
CA ALA A 86 10.14 -0.75 -6.42
C ALA A 86 11.13 -1.10 -7.56
N ALA A 87 12.02 -2.05 -7.32
CA ALA A 87 12.94 -2.60 -8.32
C ALA A 87 12.31 -3.70 -9.21
N GLY A 88 11.03 -4.03 -9.05
CA GLY A 88 10.32 -5.02 -9.86
C GLY A 88 10.65 -6.48 -9.53
N ARG A 89 11.18 -6.77 -8.33
CA ARG A 89 11.59 -8.13 -7.94
C ARG A 89 10.40 -8.97 -7.45
N CYS A 90 9.70 -9.63 -8.37
CA CYS A 90 8.49 -10.41 -8.06
C CYS A 90 8.68 -11.71 -7.28
N THR A 91 9.90 -12.04 -6.88
CA THR A 91 10.24 -13.16 -5.98
C THR A 91 10.60 -12.69 -4.58
N ALA A 92 10.62 -11.38 -4.32
CA ALA A 92 10.96 -10.83 -3.03
C ALA A 92 9.98 -11.31 -1.95
N ARG A 93 10.56 -11.66 -0.79
CA ARG A 93 9.84 -12.08 0.41
C ARG A 93 10.48 -11.47 1.63
N ALA A 94 9.68 -11.16 2.64
CA ALA A 94 10.16 -10.62 3.89
C ALA A 94 9.35 -11.17 5.06
N ASN A 95 10.02 -11.72 6.07
CA ASN A 95 9.38 -12.04 7.33
C ASN A 95 9.24 -10.76 8.13
N VAL A 96 8.06 -10.52 8.70
CA VAL A 96 7.77 -9.37 9.53
C VAL A 96 6.84 -9.77 10.68
N THR A 97 6.92 -9.03 11.76
CA THR A 97 5.95 -9.02 12.84
C THR A 97 5.00 -7.85 12.59
N LEU A 98 3.72 -8.17 12.38
CA LEU A 98 2.65 -7.21 12.21
C LEU A 98 2.01 -6.91 13.58
N GLU A 99 2.00 -5.64 13.94
CA GLU A 99 1.24 -5.12 15.08
C GLU A 99 0.00 -4.36 14.57
N PRO A 100 -1.20 -4.64 15.10
CA PRO A 100 -2.39 -3.91 14.69
C PRO A 100 -2.33 -2.46 15.20
N GLU A 101 -2.78 -1.51 14.38
CA GLU A 101 -2.88 -0.10 14.82
C GLU A 101 -4.05 0.12 15.81
N SER A 102 -4.99 -0.83 15.87
CA SER A 102 -6.16 -0.79 16.75
C SER A 102 -6.53 -2.21 17.20
N ASN A 103 -6.99 -2.34 18.44
CA ASN A 103 -7.51 -3.60 18.99
C ASN A 103 -8.92 -3.98 18.47
N ASN A 104 -9.48 -3.21 17.53
CA ASN A 104 -10.77 -3.49 16.91
C ASN A 104 -10.71 -4.79 16.08
N PRO A 105 -11.66 -5.73 16.21
CA PRO A 105 -11.72 -6.95 15.39
C PRO A 105 -11.85 -6.69 13.88
N LEU A 106 -12.30 -5.51 13.47
CA LEU A 106 -12.39 -5.09 12.07
C LEU A 106 -11.14 -4.33 11.58
N ASN A 107 -10.05 -4.34 12.36
CA ASN A 107 -8.82 -3.65 11.98
C ASN A 107 -8.27 -4.17 10.64
N THR A 108 -7.92 -3.23 9.77
CA THR A 108 -7.27 -3.49 8.48
C THR A 108 -5.92 -2.81 8.38
N ARG A 109 -5.44 -2.17 9.46
CA ARG A 109 -4.20 -1.39 9.47
C ARG A 109 -3.19 -1.99 10.45
N TYR A 110 -1.99 -2.25 9.95
CA TYR A 110 -0.94 -2.92 10.70
C TYR A 110 0.39 -2.18 10.51
N LYS A 111 1.29 -2.32 11.48
CA LYS A 111 2.67 -1.87 11.40
C LYS A 111 3.58 -3.08 11.35
N ALA A 112 4.48 -3.15 10.39
CA ALA A 112 5.52 -4.16 10.33
C ALA A 112 6.70 -3.70 11.20
N VAL A 113 6.72 -4.05 12.49
CA VAL A 113 7.60 -3.41 13.50
C VAL A 113 8.91 -4.13 13.79
N ARG A 114 9.01 -5.45 13.55
CA ARG A 114 10.23 -6.25 13.83
C ARG A 114 10.31 -7.47 12.91
N THR A 115 11.47 -8.12 12.83
CA THR A 115 11.58 -9.57 12.60
C THR A 115 11.81 -10.21 13.95
N SER A 116 11.07 -11.27 14.30
CA SER A 116 11.41 -12.08 15.46
C SER A 116 12.86 -12.54 15.30
N SER A 117 13.69 -12.11 16.23
CA SER A 117 15.07 -12.55 16.37
C SER A 117 15.02 -13.75 17.31
N HIS A 118 14.69 -14.91 16.77
CA HIS A 118 14.83 -16.18 17.46
C HIS A 118 15.66 -17.13 16.61
#